data_AF-A0A1Q7ID55-F1
#
_entry.id   AF-A0A1Q7ID55-F1
#
_cell.length_a   1.000
_cell.length_b   1.000
_cell.length_c   1.000
_cell.angle_alpha   90.00
_cell.angle_beta   90.00
_cell.angle_gamma   90.00
#
_symmetry.space_group_name_H-M   'P 1'
#
loop_
_entity.id
_entity.type
_entity.pdbx_description
1 polymer ?
#
loop_
_entity_poly.entity_id
_entity_poly.type
_entity_poly.pdbx_seq_one_letter_code
_entity_poly.pdbx_strand_id
1 'polypeptide(L)'
;MQVPKKHFPIVGLIGLVVVAAAGGGIYYYQFVMSHNTVTFTPSHRLIFMTAVVQEEGGFHVFNTAFLNQTALPSFDVAKGYNLTGVNYQKYSGDSDNRTIDAHVGDTVTFYILAKNATSTDPNLHLTDAHSFQISGTGSFTVDSSANSPGILPSGRIPFNTWYSVTVTFNSAGSYTYLCTFVTVCSPQHGFMTGQIVVS
;
A
#
# COMPACT_ATOMS: atom_id res chain seq x y z
N MET A 1 47.90 35.52 -7.13
CA MET A 1 46.65 35.10 -7.79
C MET A 1 46.46 33.62 -7.55
N GLN A 2 45.37 33.26 -6.89
CA GLN A 2 45.02 31.89 -6.52
C GLN A 2 44.14 31.32 -7.64
N VAL A 3 44.56 30.23 -8.27
CA VAL A 3 43.73 29.53 -9.27
C VAL A 3 42.92 28.44 -8.54
N PRO A 4 41.58 28.36 -8.73
CA PRO A 4 40.78 27.32 -8.09
C PRO A 4 40.99 25.93 -8.71
N LYS A 5 40.80 24.92 -7.85
CA LYS A 5 41.04 23.49 -8.08
C LYS A 5 40.11 22.88 -9.14
N LYS A 6 40.69 22.11 -10.06
CA LYS A 6 40.00 21.24 -11.03
C LYS A 6 39.30 20.10 -10.27
N HIS A 7 37.98 20.02 -10.35
CA HIS A 7 37.23 18.78 -10.14
C HIS A 7 36.71 18.31 -11.51
N PHE A 8 37.11 17.11 -11.92
CA PHE A 8 36.49 16.42 -13.04
C PHE A 8 35.52 15.37 -12.49
N PRO A 9 34.27 15.35 -12.96
CA PRO A 9 33.54 14.11 -13.13
C PRO A 9 33.66 13.66 -14.58
N ILE A 10 34.18 12.45 -14.73
CA ILE A 10 34.15 11.64 -15.94
C ILE A 10 32.67 11.45 -16.33
N VAL A 11 32.28 11.95 -17.50
CA VAL A 11 30.99 11.62 -18.12
C VAL A 11 31.28 10.62 -19.24
N GLY A 12 30.74 9.42 -19.09
CA GLY A 12 30.80 8.37 -20.09
C GLY A 12 30.16 8.81 -21.40
N LEU A 13 30.94 8.72 -22.48
CA LEU A 13 30.48 8.76 -23.86
C LEU A 13 29.39 7.69 -24.08
N ILE A 14 28.22 8.09 -24.57
CA ILE A 14 27.47 7.41 -25.64
C ILE A 14 26.63 8.50 -26.34
N GLY A 15 27.05 9.01 -27.50
CA GLY A 15 26.44 8.60 -28.77
C GLY A 15 26.20 9.83 -29.66
N LEU A 16 27.22 10.19 -30.43
CA LEU A 16 27.30 11.29 -31.38
C LEU A 16 26.46 11.00 -32.64
N VAL A 17 25.56 11.90 -33.05
CA VAL A 17 25.04 11.96 -34.42
C VAL A 17 25.34 13.35 -34.98
N VAL A 18 26.29 13.42 -35.91
CA VAL A 18 26.63 14.61 -36.68
C VAL A 18 25.87 14.57 -37.99
N VAL A 19 25.02 15.57 -38.22
CA VAL A 19 24.63 15.97 -39.58
C VAL A 19 25.14 17.39 -39.79
N ALA A 20 26.16 17.50 -40.64
CA ALA A 20 26.69 18.77 -41.10
C ALA A 20 25.82 19.26 -42.27
N ALA A 21 25.20 20.42 -42.12
CA ALA A 21 24.76 21.23 -43.24
C ALA A 21 24.98 22.71 -42.87
N ALA A 22 25.66 23.41 -43.77
CA ALA A 22 26.25 24.73 -43.59
C ALA A 22 25.25 25.81 -43.14
N GLY A 23 25.65 26.65 -42.17
CA GLY A 23 24.92 27.87 -41.80
C GLY A 23 24.62 28.02 -40.31
N GLY A 24 25.66 28.08 -39.48
CA GLY A 24 25.70 28.81 -38.20
C GLY A 24 24.45 28.82 -37.32
N GLY A 25 24.23 27.74 -36.57
CA GLY A 25 23.29 27.70 -35.46
C GLY A 25 23.25 26.32 -34.82
N ILE A 26 24.15 26.05 -33.87
CA ILE A 26 23.99 24.88 -33.00
C ILE A 26 22.93 25.26 -31.96
N TYR A 27 21.70 24.83 -32.19
CA TYR A 27 20.67 24.85 -31.16
C TYR A 27 20.95 23.69 -30.21
N TYR A 28 21.50 24.01 -29.04
CA TYR A 28 21.49 23.09 -27.91
C TYR A 28 20.04 22.98 -27.43
N TYR A 29 19.28 22.02 -27.95
CA TYR A 29 18.17 21.48 -27.19
C TYR A 29 18.78 20.57 -26.13
N GLN A 30 19.25 21.17 -25.04
CA GLN A 30 19.35 20.40 -23.81
C GLN A 30 17.90 20.02 -23.50
N PHE A 31 17.53 18.79 -23.79
CA PHE A 31 16.46 18.14 -23.04
C PHE A 31 16.98 18.06 -21.61
N VAL A 32 16.79 19.16 -20.86
CA VAL A 32 16.57 19.07 -19.43
C VAL A 32 15.23 18.39 -19.36
N MET A 33 15.23 17.05 -19.46
CA MET A 33 14.31 16.34 -18.60
C MET A 33 14.72 16.83 -17.22
N SER A 34 13.99 17.82 -16.68
CA SER A 34 13.82 17.82 -15.25
C SER A 34 13.47 16.36 -14.97
N HIS A 35 14.22 15.72 -14.09
CA HIS A 35 13.59 14.67 -13.32
C HIS A 35 12.37 15.39 -12.75
N ASN A 36 11.24 15.28 -13.42
CA ASN A 36 9.95 15.49 -12.82
C ASN A 36 9.98 14.39 -11.77
N THR A 37 10.56 14.71 -10.62
CA THR A 37 10.08 14.20 -9.35
C THR A 37 8.60 14.43 -9.46
N VAL A 38 7.86 13.40 -9.85
CA VAL A 38 6.42 13.41 -9.72
C VAL A 38 6.25 13.64 -8.24
N THR A 39 6.00 14.89 -7.86
CA THR A 39 5.70 15.25 -6.49
C THR A 39 4.31 14.69 -6.28
N PHE A 40 4.25 13.42 -5.90
CA PHE A 40 3.02 12.81 -5.44
C PHE A 40 2.59 13.58 -4.21
N THR A 41 1.45 14.24 -4.30
CA THR A 41 0.82 14.83 -3.13
C THR A 41 0.33 13.67 -2.26
N PRO A 42 0.77 13.56 -1.00
CA PRO A 42 0.25 12.55 -0.09
C PRO A 42 -1.27 12.55 -0.06
N SER A 43 -1.84 11.37 -0.10
CA SER A 43 -3.27 11.12 -0.15
C SER A 43 -3.69 10.23 1.02
N HIS A 44 -4.98 10.24 1.34
CA HIS A 44 -5.56 9.28 2.28
C HIS A 44 -6.35 8.24 1.51
N ARG A 45 -5.90 6.99 1.52
CA ARG A 45 -6.55 5.86 0.86
C ARG A 45 -7.36 5.02 1.84
N LEU A 46 -8.50 4.53 1.38
CA LEU A 46 -9.33 3.56 2.06
C LEU A 46 -9.26 2.24 1.30
N ILE A 47 -8.89 1.17 1.99
CA ILE A 47 -8.80 -0.18 1.43
C ILE A 47 -9.85 -1.04 2.13
N PHE A 48 -10.75 -1.64 1.36
CA PHE A 48 -11.80 -2.50 1.88
C PHE A 48 -11.52 -3.94 1.47
N MET A 49 -11.38 -4.82 2.45
CA MET A 49 -10.95 -6.19 2.21
C MET A 49 -11.66 -7.21 3.11
N THR A 50 -11.67 -8.45 2.65
CA THR A 50 -12.00 -9.61 3.47
C THR A 50 -10.74 -10.41 3.78
N ALA A 51 -10.69 -11.02 4.95
CA ALA A 51 -9.70 -12.03 5.31
C ALA A 51 -10.44 -13.36 5.46
N VAL A 52 -10.09 -14.34 4.64
CA VAL A 52 -10.52 -15.75 4.73
C VAL A 52 -9.29 -16.65 4.61
N VAL A 53 -9.41 -17.96 4.87
CA VAL A 53 -8.32 -18.91 4.66
C VAL A 53 -7.75 -18.83 3.24
N GLN A 54 -6.46 -19.08 3.08
CA GLN A 54 -5.78 -18.91 1.79
C GLN A 54 -6.40 -19.76 0.67
N GLU A 55 -6.83 -20.97 1.02
CA GLU A 55 -7.46 -21.94 0.13
C GLU A 55 -8.74 -21.38 -0.53
N GLU A 56 -9.39 -20.41 0.11
CA GLU A 56 -10.58 -19.72 -0.41
C GLU A 56 -10.31 -18.29 -0.89
N GLY A 57 -9.04 -17.89 -0.96
CA GLY A 57 -8.64 -16.59 -1.51
C GLY A 57 -7.95 -15.65 -0.52
N GLY A 58 -7.72 -16.05 0.73
CA GLY A 58 -6.84 -15.31 1.63
C GLY A 58 -7.36 -13.90 1.95
N PHE A 59 -6.44 -12.93 1.98
CA PHE A 59 -6.86 -11.53 1.92
C PHE A 59 -7.32 -11.18 0.51
N HIS A 60 -8.42 -10.45 0.43
CA HIS A 60 -9.03 -10.04 -0.83
C HIS A 60 -9.55 -8.61 -0.74
N VAL A 61 -8.93 -7.70 -1.49
CA VAL A 61 -9.36 -6.32 -1.67
C VAL A 61 -10.54 -6.30 -2.63
N PHE A 62 -11.70 -5.83 -2.17
CA PHE A 62 -12.89 -5.76 -3.00
C PHE A 62 -13.26 -4.32 -3.41
N ASN A 63 -12.65 -3.31 -2.77
CA ASN A 63 -12.87 -1.92 -3.12
C ASN A 63 -11.73 -1.05 -2.60
N THR A 64 -11.52 0.09 -3.27
CA THR A 64 -10.51 1.08 -2.92
C THR A 64 -11.00 2.50 -3.20
N ALA A 65 -10.59 3.47 -2.38
CA ALA A 65 -10.98 4.86 -2.54
C ALA A 65 -9.94 5.85 -2.00
N PHE A 66 -9.95 7.08 -2.52
CA PHE A 66 -9.32 8.24 -1.91
C PHE A 66 -10.34 8.94 -1.00
N LEU A 67 -9.96 9.24 0.25
CA LEU A 67 -10.74 10.03 1.19
C LEU A 67 -10.51 11.52 0.89
N ASN A 68 -11.56 12.22 0.52
CA ASN A 68 -11.53 13.63 0.13
C ASN A 68 -12.02 14.54 1.27
N GLN A 69 -11.62 14.20 2.50
CA GLN A 69 -11.93 14.91 3.73
C GLN A 69 -10.92 14.53 4.81
N THR A 70 -10.88 15.28 5.91
CA THR A 70 -9.94 15.06 7.01
C THR A 70 -10.41 13.98 7.99
N ALA A 71 -11.72 13.91 8.26
CA ALA A 71 -12.26 12.96 9.21
C ALA A 71 -12.42 11.58 8.59
N LEU A 72 -11.91 10.56 9.28
CA LEU A 72 -12.14 9.16 8.92
C LEU A 72 -13.65 8.82 8.97
N PRO A 73 -14.12 7.92 8.08
CA PRO A 73 -15.42 7.29 8.22
C PRO A 73 -15.61 6.71 9.62
N SER A 74 -16.79 6.86 10.20
CA SER A 74 -17.10 6.22 11.48
C SER A 74 -16.96 4.70 11.37
N PHE A 75 -16.46 4.07 12.43
CA PHE A 75 -16.16 2.65 12.45
C PHE A 75 -16.77 1.98 13.70
N ASP A 76 -17.30 0.78 13.51
CA ASP A 76 -17.82 -0.08 14.57
C ASP A 76 -17.35 -1.52 14.31
N VAL A 77 -16.90 -2.23 15.35
CA VAL A 77 -16.32 -3.58 15.19
C VAL A 77 -17.36 -4.61 14.72
N ALA A 78 -18.64 -4.43 15.04
CA ALA A 78 -19.71 -5.34 14.64
C ALA A 78 -20.30 -4.99 13.25
N LYS A 79 -20.30 -3.71 12.88
CA LYS A 79 -20.95 -3.23 11.64
C LYS A 79 -19.98 -2.83 10.53
N GLY A 80 -18.73 -2.55 10.88
CA GLY A 80 -17.68 -2.11 9.98
C GLY A 80 -17.65 -0.59 9.78
N TYR A 81 -17.16 -0.20 8.62
CA TYR A 81 -17.09 1.19 8.19
C TYR A 81 -18.47 1.74 7.83
N ASN A 82 -18.69 3.03 8.04
CA ASN A 82 -19.88 3.74 7.59
C ASN A 82 -19.49 4.96 6.74
N LEU A 83 -19.85 4.90 5.46
CA LEU A 83 -19.55 5.93 4.45
C LEU A 83 -20.70 6.93 4.25
N THR A 84 -21.78 6.87 5.04
CA THR A 84 -22.89 7.83 4.92
C THR A 84 -22.37 9.25 5.16
N GLY A 85 -22.53 10.11 4.15
CA GLY A 85 -22.07 11.51 4.21
C GLY A 85 -20.56 11.69 4.07
N VAL A 86 -19.79 10.63 3.79
CA VAL A 86 -18.35 10.72 3.56
C VAL A 86 -18.07 11.15 2.12
N ASN A 87 -17.21 12.13 1.93
CA ASN A 87 -16.67 12.52 0.63
C ASN A 87 -15.45 11.66 0.28
N TYR A 88 -15.59 10.81 -0.74
CA TYR A 88 -14.53 9.94 -1.22
C TYR A 88 -14.63 9.72 -2.73
N GLN A 89 -13.52 9.37 -3.36
CA GLN A 89 -13.44 9.03 -4.78
C GLN A 89 -12.96 7.58 -4.94
N LYS A 90 -13.79 6.72 -5.52
CA LYS A 90 -13.40 5.34 -5.83
C LYS A 90 -12.33 5.32 -6.92
N TYR A 91 -11.43 4.36 -6.84
CA TYR A 91 -10.47 4.05 -7.89
C TYR A 91 -10.37 2.53 -8.08
N SER A 92 -9.87 2.10 -9.23
CA SER A 92 -9.59 0.70 -9.50
C SER A 92 -8.25 0.32 -8.86
N GLY A 93 -8.27 -0.62 -7.92
CA GLY A 93 -7.04 -1.26 -7.44
C GLY A 93 -6.46 -2.24 -8.44
N ASP A 94 -5.43 -2.99 -8.02
CA ASP A 94 -4.82 -4.02 -8.85
C ASP A 94 -5.77 -5.17 -9.19
N SER A 95 -5.54 -5.76 -10.36
CA SER A 95 -6.38 -6.83 -10.91
C SER A 95 -6.30 -8.14 -10.13
N ASP A 96 -5.26 -8.31 -9.31
CA ASP A 96 -5.07 -9.48 -8.45
C ASP A 96 -5.89 -9.39 -7.13
N ASN A 97 -6.52 -8.24 -6.86
CA ASN A 97 -7.25 -7.95 -5.62
C ASN A 97 -6.41 -8.18 -4.35
N ARG A 98 -5.08 -8.07 -4.45
CA ARG A 98 -4.14 -8.33 -3.35
C ARG A 98 -2.98 -7.33 -3.31
N THR A 99 -2.71 -6.65 -4.41
CA THR A 99 -1.69 -5.60 -4.45
C THR A 99 -2.31 -4.23 -4.21
N ILE A 100 -1.60 -3.41 -3.46
CA ILE A 100 -1.99 -2.05 -3.09
C ILE A 100 -0.84 -1.12 -3.45
N ASP A 101 -1.07 -0.26 -4.43
CA ASP A 101 -0.16 0.83 -4.74
C ASP A 101 -0.37 2.02 -3.80
N ALA A 102 0.73 2.51 -3.25
CA ALA A 102 0.78 3.72 -2.43
C ALA A 102 2.03 4.55 -2.77
N HIS A 103 2.06 5.78 -2.28
CA HIS A 103 3.22 6.66 -2.37
C HIS A 103 3.77 6.99 -0.99
N VAL A 104 5.04 7.39 -0.93
CA VAL A 104 5.61 7.94 0.30
C VAL A 104 4.77 9.12 0.79
N GLY A 105 4.41 9.09 2.08
CA GLY A 105 3.55 10.04 2.74
C GLY A 105 2.06 9.68 2.72
N ASP A 106 1.63 8.73 1.88
CA ASP A 106 0.23 8.30 1.88
C ASP A 106 -0.18 7.74 3.24
N THR A 107 -1.37 8.13 3.68
CA THR A 107 -2.07 7.50 4.79
C THR A 107 -3.03 6.47 4.22
N VAL A 108 -3.02 5.25 4.75
CA VAL A 108 -3.85 4.14 4.28
C VAL A 108 -4.64 3.57 5.44
N THR A 109 -5.97 3.58 5.34
CA THR A 109 -6.87 2.93 6.30
C THR A 109 -7.39 1.63 5.72
N PHE A 110 -7.11 0.54 6.41
CA PHE A 110 -7.56 -0.80 6.08
C PHE A 110 -8.83 -1.11 6.85
N TYR A 111 -9.91 -1.45 6.15
CA TYR A 111 -11.12 -2.03 6.73
C TYR A 111 -11.19 -3.50 6.35
N ILE A 112 -11.01 -4.37 7.34
CA ILE A 112 -10.85 -5.82 7.15
C ILE A 112 -12.00 -6.55 7.83
N LEU A 113 -12.79 -7.29 7.07
CA LEU A 113 -13.76 -8.23 7.63
C LEU A 113 -13.14 -9.63 7.70
N ALA A 114 -12.91 -10.14 8.91
CA ALA A 114 -12.49 -11.52 9.08
C ALA A 114 -13.69 -12.46 8.88
N LYS A 115 -13.53 -13.47 8.03
CA LYS A 115 -14.57 -14.46 7.71
C LYS A 115 -14.03 -15.86 7.97
N ASN A 116 -14.92 -16.75 8.40
CA ASN A 116 -14.62 -18.18 8.39
C ASN A 116 -14.62 -18.69 6.94
N ALA A 117 -13.98 -19.84 6.71
CA ALA A 117 -14.13 -20.60 5.47
C ALA A 117 -15.62 -20.89 5.19
N THR A 118 -15.99 -20.92 3.92
CA THR A 118 -17.34 -21.25 3.44
C THR A 118 -17.49 -22.72 3.04
N SER A 119 -16.37 -23.38 2.77
CA SER A 119 -16.26 -24.83 2.59
C SER A 119 -16.80 -25.57 3.81
N THR A 120 -17.24 -26.81 3.61
CA THR A 120 -17.63 -27.73 4.69
C THR A 120 -16.47 -28.63 5.15
N ASP A 121 -15.27 -28.45 4.58
CA ASP A 121 -14.08 -29.22 4.96
C ASP A 121 -13.63 -28.82 6.37
N PRO A 122 -13.68 -29.72 7.36
CA PRO A 122 -13.24 -29.43 8.73
C PRO A 122 -11.77 -28.99 8.81
N ASN A 123 -10.93 -29.36 7.83
CA ASN A 123 -9.52 -28.97 7.79
C ASN A 123 -9.31 -27.47 7.48
N LEU A 124 -10.35 -26.75 7.05
CA LEU A 124 -10.32 -25.30 6.84
C LEU A 124 -10.89 -24.50 8.01
N HIS A 125 -11.40 -25.17 9.05
CA HIS A 125 -11.99 -24.55 10.24
C HIS A 125 -11.12 -24.75 11.49
N LEU A 126 -9.82 -24.51 11.37
CA LEU A 126 -8.83 -24.78 12.43
C LEU A 126 -8.77 -23.71 13.52
N THR A 127 -9.41 -22.57 13.29
CA THR A 127 -9.38 -21.38 14.14
C THR A 127 -10.75 -20.70 14.14
N ASP A 128 -10.90 -19.69 14.97
CA ASP A 128 -12.06 -18.82 15.07
C ASP A 128 -11.73 -17.34 14.76
N ALA A 129 -10.50 -17.10 14.28
CA ALA A 129 -9.98 -15.77 14.01
C ALA A 129 -8.86 -15.75 12.98
N HIS A 130 -8.67 -14.57 12.39
CA HIS A 130 -7.47 -14.19 11.65
C HIS A 130 -6.65 -13.16 12.43
N SER A 131 -5.59 -12.68 11.82
CA SER A 131 -4.83 -11.51 12.27
C SER A 131 -4.37 -10.74 11.04
N PHE A 132 -3.86 -9.54 11.26
CA PHE A 132 -3.31 -8.66 10.26
C PHE A 132 -2.04 -8.02 10.80
N GLN A 133 -0.97 -8.15 10.03
CA GLN A 133 0.31 -7.52 10.26
C GLN A 133 0.82 -6.95 8.95
N ILE A 134 1.55 -5.85 9.01
CA ILE A 134 2.35 -5.33 7.89
C ILE A 134 3.82 -5.50 8.26
N SER A 135 4.60 -6.04 7.34
CA SER A 135 6.04 -6.22 7.44
C SER A 135 6.70 -5.76 6.15
N GLY A 136 7.90 -5.19 6.20
CA GLY A 136 8.59 -4.73 5.00
C GLY A 136 9.94 -4.10 5.31
N THR A 137 10.67 -3.74 4.26
CA THR A 137 12.00 -3.14 4.38
C THR A 137 11.97 -1.63 4.64
N GLY A 138 10.82 -0.99 4.48
CA GLY A 138 10.64 0.42 4.75
C GLY A 138 10.08 0.71 6.15
N SER A 139 9.61 1.94 6.36
CA SER A 139 9.07 2.42 7.62
C SER A 139 7.66 2.97 7.43
N PHE A 140 6.82 2.72 8.42
CA PHE A 140 5.48 3.29 8.53
C PHE A 140 5.18 3.60 9.99
N THR A 141 4.22 4.48 10.21
CA THR A 141 3.64 4.76 11.53
C THR A 141 2.20 4.26 11.56
N VAL A 142 1.72 3.88 12.74
CA VAL A 142 0.34 3.46 12.96
C VAL A 142 -0.41 4.57 13.69
N ASP A 143 -1.57 4.95 13.18
CA ASP A 143 -2.50 5.84 13.87
C ASP A 143 -3.58 4.99 14.56
N SER A 144 -3.77 5.24 15.86
CA SER A 144 -4.76 4.58 16.72
C SER A 144 -5.88 5.55 17.12
N SER A 145 -6.48 6.21 16.13
CA SER A 145 -7.63 7.09 16.34
C SER A 145 -8.92 6.30 16.59
N ALA A 146 -9.97 6.94 17.12
CA ALA A 146 -11.22 6.25 17.48
C ALA A 146 -11.89 5.52 16.30
N ASN A 147 -11.74 6.03 15.07
CA ASN A 147 -12.26 5.43 13.84
C ASN A 147 -11.26 4.47 13.16
N SER A 148 -10.11 4.26 13.79
CA SER A 148 -9.08 3.30 13.39
C SER A 148 -8.40 2.68 14.62
N PRO A 149 -9.17 1.97 15.47
CA PRO A 149 -8.70 1.56 16.78
C PRO A 149 -7.68 0.41 16.75
N GLY A 150 -7.41 -0.15 15.57
CA GLY A 150 -6.49 -1.27 15.39
C GLY A 150 -5.04 -0.93 15.71
N ILE A 151 -4.27 -1.97 16.00
CA ILE A 151 -2.84 -1.91 16.29
C ILE A 151 -2.09 -2.96 15.46
N LEU A 152 -0.86 -2.66 15.06
CA LEU A 152 -0.02 -3.62 14.35
C LEU A 152 1.13 -4.13 15.24
N PRO A 153 1.41 -5.44 15.23
CA PRO A 153 0.60 -6.52 14.65
C PRO A 153 -0.72 -6.70 15.42
N SER A 154 -1.80 -7.05 14.73
CA SER A 154 -3.04 -7.39 15.43
C SER A 154 -2.85 -8.75 16.10
N GLY A 155 -3.20 -8.89 17.39
CA GLY A 155 -3.14 -10.19 18.06
C GLY A 155 -4.21 -11.18 17.57
N ARG A 156 -5.45 -10.70 17.38
CA ARG A 156 -6.60 -11.53 16.99
C ARG A 156 -7.73 -10.69 16.40
N ILE A 157 -8.29 -11.11 15.28
CA ILE A 157 -9.49 -10.56 14.63
C ILE A 157 -10.53 -11.69 14.52
N PRO A 158 -11.49 -11.79 15.45
CA PRO A 158 -12.50 -12.84 15.43
C PRO A 158 -13.31 -12.87 14.13
N PHE A 159 -13.75 -14.05 13.71
CA PHE A 159 -14.63 -14.15 12.54
C PHE A 159 -15.94 -13.38 12.72
N ASN A 160 -16.43 -12.84 11.61
CA ASN A 160 -17.59 -11.94 11.51
C ASN A 160 -17.42 -10.62 12.27
N THR A 161 -16.18 -10.22 12.56
CA THR A 161 -15.87 -8.89 13.10
C THR A 161 -15.04 -8.09 12.12
N TRP A 162 -15.25 -6.77 12.16
CA TRP A 162 -14.46 -5.82 11.41
C TRP A 162 -13.26 -5.35 12.22
N TYR A 163 -12.18 -5.07 11.50
CA TYR A 163 -10.96 -4.49 12.00
C TYR A 163 -10.60 -3.26 11.16
N SER A 164 -10.17 -2.18 11.82
CA SER A 164 -9.74 -0.94 11.15
C SER A 164 -8.38 -0.52 11.68
N VAL A 165 -7.42 -0.29 10.79
CA VAL A 165 -6.11 0.25 11.15
C VAL A 165 -5.63 1.24 10.09
N THR A 166 -5.02 2.33 10.54
CA THR A 166 -4.50 3.39 9.69
C THR A 166 -3.00 3.41 9.81
N VAL A 167 -2.31 3.44 8.67
CA VAL A 167 -0.86 3.58 8.62
C VAL A 167 -0.45 4.73 7.71
N THR A 168 0.67 5.37 8.02
CA THR A 168 1.30 6.33 7.11
C THR A 168 2.63 5.76 6.66
N PHE A 169 2.83 5.62 5.35
CA PHE A 169 4.08 5.09 4.80
C PHE A 169 5.13 6.20 4.71
N ASN A 170 6.23 6.06 5.46
CA ASN A 170 7.25 7.10 5.58
C ASN A 170 8.44 6.89 4.64
N SER A 171 8.53 5.73 3.98
CA SER A 171 9.56 5.44 3.00
C SER A 171 9.06 4.50 1.91
N ALA A 172 9.64 4.65 0.72
CA ALA A 172 9.42 3.74 -0.39
C ALA A 172 9.90 2.33 -0.03
N GLY A 173 9.31 1.33 -0.69
CA GLY A 173 9.66 -0.06 -0.47
C GLY A 173 8.52 -1.03 -0.76
N SER A 174 8.81 -2.31 -0.63
CA SER A 174 7.82 -3.38 -0.68
C SER A 174 7.48 -3.80 0.75
N TYR A 175 6.18 -3.84 1.03
CA TYR A 175 5.64 -4.35 2.28
C TYR A 175 4.70 -5.50 1.96
N THR A 176 4.67 -6.49 2.84
CA THR A 176 3.72 -7.59 2.81
C THR A 176 2.77 -7.42 3.98
N TYR A 177 1.47 -7.51 3.71
CA TYR A 177 0.51 -7.72 4.77
C TYR A 177 0.14 -9.20 4.86
N LEU A 178 0.01 -9.71 6.06
CA LEU A 178 -0.10 -11.14 6.31
C LEU A 178 -0.88 -11.46 7.58
N CYS A 179 -1.39 -12.68 7.63
CA CYS A 179 -1.95 -13.27 8.84
C CYS A 179 -0.80 -13.92 9.61
N THR A 180 -0.56 -13.49 10.85
CA THR A 180 0.44 -14.05 11.78
C THR A 180 -0.19 -14.74 12.99
N PHE A 181 -1.46 -15.14 12.85
CA PHE A 181 -2.21 -15.73 13.94
C PHE A 181 -1.52 -17.03 14.37
N VAL A 182 -1.09 -17.08 15.63
CA VAL A 182 -0.20 -18.11 16.17
C VAL A 182 -0.74 -19.53 16.03
N THR A 183 -2.06 -19.70 15.97
CA THR A 183 -2.70 -20.95 15.55
C THR A 183 -2.99 -20.88 14.05
N VAL A 184 -2.36 -21.76 13.29
CA VAL A 184 -2.50 -21.95 11.84
C VAL A 184 -3.97 -21.89 11.44
N CYS A 185 -4.39 -20.84 10.71
CA CYS A 185 -5.80 -20.68 10.34
C CYS A 185 -6.28 -21.71 9.30
N SER A 186 -5.34 -22.27 8.53
CA SER A 186 -5.55 -23.32 7.53
C SER A 186 -4.20 -23.92 7.10
N PRO A 187 -4.15 -25.08 6.42
CA PRO A 187 -2.91 -25.66 5.90
C PRO A 187 -2.04 -24.70 5.08
N GLN A 188 -2.63 -23.72 4.38
CA GLN A 188 -1.93 -22.70 3.61
C GLN A 188 -1.81 -21.35 4.33
N HIS A 189 -1.90 -21.30 5.66
CA HIS A 189 -1.77 -20.07 6.46
C HIS A 189 -0.57 -19.20 6.08
N GLY A 190 0.61 -19.81 5.85
CA GLY A 190 1.82 -19.08 5.49
C GLY A 190 1.77 -18.35 4.14
N PHE A 191 0.76 -18.65 3.31
CA PHE A 191 0.52 -17.99 2.02
C PHE A 191 -0.61 -16.95 2.09
N MET A 192 -1.28 -16.80 3.24
CA MET A 192 -2.32 -15.80 3.48
C MET A 192 -1.69 -14.41 3.60
N THR A 193 -1.36 -13.85 2.43
CA THR A 193 -0.58 -12.63 2.29
C THR A 193 -1.08 -11.78 1.12
N GLY A 194 -0.74 -10.49 1.13
CA GLY A 194 -0.81 -9.61 -0.03
C GLY A 194 0.29 -8.56 0.03
N GLN A 195 0.37 -7.71 -0.99
CA GLN A 195 1.51 -6.81 -1.19
C GLN A 195 1.09 -5.35 -1.16
N ILE A 196 2.00 -4.50 -0.70
CA ILE A 196 1.90 -3.05 -0.75
C ILE A 196 3.18 -2.54 -1.39
N VAL A 197 3.03 -1.83 -2.50
CA VAL A 197 4.15 -1.21 -3.21
C VAL A 197 4.09 0.28 -2.93
N VAL A 198 5.14 0.80 -2.27
CA VAL A 198 5.26 2.22 -1.97
C VAL A 198 6.35 2.81 -2.83
N SER A 199 5.96 3.76 -3.69
CA SER A 199 6.88 4.49 -4.59
C SER A 199 7.16 5.92 -4.15
#